data_AF-A0A965AGE3-F1
#
_entry.id   AF-A0A965AGE3-F1
#
_cell.length_a   1.000
_cell.length_b   1.000
_cell.length_c   1.000
_cell.angle_alpha   90.00
_cell.angle_beta   90.00
_cell.angle_gamma   90.00
#
_symmetry.space_group_name_H-M   'P 1'
#
loop_
_entity.id
_entity.type
_entity.pdbx_description
1 polymer ?
#
loop_
_entity_poly.entity_id
_entity_poly.type
_entity_poly.pdbx_seq_one_letter_code
_entity_poly.pdbx_strand_id
1 'polypeptide(L)' 'MKPVALPFVRSFLAQDQAVFAKQAKGLRWNPDLRLTGQPDQQAKWYFRLKNEWERSAAAGKPFENPLSDAILRWRT' A
#
# COMPACT_ATOMS: atom_id res chain seq x y z
N MET A 1 24.30 -11.75 -16.10
CA MET A 1 23.58 -10.49 -15.78
C MET A 1 23.25 -10.35 -14.27
N LYS A 2 24.16 -10.70 -13.35
CA LYS A 2 23.98 -10.50 -11.89
C LYS A 2 24.72 -9.29 -11.27
N PRO A 3 25.77 -8.67 -11.85
CA PRO A 3 26.57 -7.68 -11.10
C PRO A 3 25.94 -6.28 -11.03
N VAL A 4 24.96 -5.95 -11.88
CA VAL A 4 24.36 -4.60 -11.95
C VAL A 4 23.02 -4.49 -11.22
N ALA A 5 22.35 -5.61 -10.94
CA ALA A 5 21.07 -5.63 -10.24
C ALA A 5 21.21 -5.17 -8.77
N LEU A 6 22.29 -5.55 -8.10
CA LEU A 6 22.54 -5.18 -6.70
C LEU A 6 22.73 -3.68 -6.46
N PRO A 7 23.61 -2.95 -7.20
CA PRO A 7 23.72 -1.51 -7.01
C PRO A 7 22.42 -0.78 -7.39
N PHE A 8 21.70 -1.25 -8.41
CA PHE A 8 20.40 -0.69 -8.79
C PHE A 8 19.36 -0.84 -7.69
N VAL A 9 19.17 -2.05 -7.14
CA VAL A 9 18.22 -2.31 -6.04
C VAL A 9 18.55 -1.45 -4.82
N ARG A 10 19.84 -1.31 -4.47
CA ARG A 10 20.26 -0.45 -3.35
C ARG A 10 19.88 1.01 -3.58
N SER A 11 20.13 1.53 -4.78
CA SER A 11 19.76 2.92 -5.12
C SER A 11 18.25 3.12 -5.13
N PHE A 12 17.49 2.19 -5.68
CA PHE A 12 16.03 2.23 -5.72
C PHE A 12 15.45 2.28 -4.30
N LEU A 13 15.83 1.31 -3.45
CA LEU A 13 15.35 1.27 -2.06
C LEU A 13 15.75 2.51 -1.24
N ALA A 14 16.94 3.08 -1.49
CA ALA A 14 17.36 4.32 -0.83
C ALA A 14 16.48 5.52 -1.22
N GLN A 15 16.08 5.59 -2.49
CA GLN A 15 15.15 6.62 -2.97
C GLN A 15 13.77 6.47 -2.31
N ASP A 16 13.21 5.25 -2.30
CA ASP A 16 11.93 4.97 -1.64
C ASP A 16 11.97 5.30 -0.14
N GLN A 17 13.04 4.93 0.56
CA GLN A 17 13.23 5.26 1.97
C GLN A 17 13.18 6.76 2.21
N ALA A 18 13.84 7.56 1.36
CA ALA A 18 13.84 9.01 1.48
C ALA A 18 12.45 9.62 1.27
N VAL A 19 11.65 9.05 0.36
CA VAL A 19 10.25 9.45 0.15
C VAL A 19 9.40 9.12 1.38
N PHE A 20 9.49 7.90 1.91
CA PHE A 20 8.75 7.49 3.11
C PHE A 20 9.12 8.36 4.32
N ALA A 21 10.39 8.72 4.50
CA ALA A 21 10.81 9.61 5.58
C ALA A 21 10.17 11.00 5.48
N LYS A 22 9.99 11.53 4.27
CA LYS A 22 9.27 12.81 4.04
C LYS A 22 7.78 12.65 4.31
N GLN A 23 7.17 11.56 3.84
CA GLN A 23 5.75 11.29 4.08
C GLN A 23 5.43 11.13 5.57
N ALA A 24 6.27 10.42 6.32
CA ALA A 24 6.14 10.27 7.77
C ALA A 24 6.22 11.61 8.52
N LYS A 25 7.06 12.55 8.06
CA LYS A 25 7.09 13.92 8.60
C LYS A 25 5.78 14.67 8.31
N GLY A 26 5.24 14.53 7.10
CA GLY A 26 3.96 15.15 6.70
C GLY A 26 2.77 14.59 7.48
N LEU A 27 2.76 13.29 7.76
CA LEU A 27 1.70 12.61 8.54
C LEU A 27 1.60 13.08 9.99
N ARG A 28 2.64 13.71 10.56
CA ARG A 28 2.60 14.27 11.93
C ARG A 28 1.51 15.33 12.11
N TRP A 29 1.07 15.95 11.02
CA TRP A 29 0.01 16.97 11.03
C TRP A 29 -1.37 16.40 10.69
N ASN A 30 -1.50 15.07 10.66
CA ASN A 30 -2.71 14.32 10.32
C ASN A 30 -3.46 14.85 9.08
N PRO A 31 -2.78 15.05 7.93
CA PRO A 31 -3.46 15.44 6.71
C PRO A 31 -4.38 14.29 6.24
N ASP A 32 -5.53 14.63 5.68
CA ASP A 32 -6.38 13.64 5.02
C ASP A 32 -5.60 12.96 3.88
N LEU A 33 -5.31 11.67 4.07
CA LEU A 33 -4.69 10.82 3.05
C LEU A 33 -5.69 10.59 1.92
N ARG A 34 -5.64 11.45 0.90
CA ARG A 34 -6.49 11.31 -0.28
C ARG A 34 -5.85 10.36 -1.29
N LEU A 35 -6.31 9.11 -1.30
CA LEU A 35 -6.03 8.16 -2.39
C LEU A 35 -6.89 8.54 -3.60
N THR A 36 -6.28 9.15 -4.62
CA THR A 36 -6.97 9.71 -5.79
C THR A 36 -7.09 8.71 -6.94
N GLY A 37 -8.33 8.43 -7.36
CA GLY A 37 -8.60 7.73 -8.63
C GLY A 37 -8.19 6.26 -8.68
N GLN A 38 -7.93 5.80 -9.90
CA GLN A 38 -7.57 4.41 -10.26
C GLN A 38 -6.13 4.00 -9.90
N PRO A 39 -5.10 4.86 -9.96
CA PRO A 39 -3.72 4.45 -9.62
C PRO A 39 -3.61 3.85 -8.20
N ASP A 40 -4.43 4.37 -7.28
CA ASP A 40 -4.41 3.95 -5.88
C ASP A 40 -5.40 2.81 -5.56
N GLN A 41 -6.02 2.19 -6.56
CA GLN A 41 -7.06 1.19 -6.34
C GLN A 41 -6.55 -0.02 -5.54
N GLN A 42 -5.31 -0.46 -5.82
CA GLN A 42 -4.67 -1.55 -5.10
C GLN A 42 -4.40 -1.19 -3.63
N ALA A 43 -3.92 0.03 -3.36
CA ALA A 43 -3.73 0.51 -2.00
C ALA A 43 -5.06 0.60 -1.23
N LYS A 44 -6.13 1.09 -1.87
CA LYS A 44 -7.48 1.12 -1.29
C LYS A 44 -7.97 -0.27 -0.90
N TRP A 45 -7.76 -1.27 -1.78
CA TRP A 45 -8.12 -2.65 -1.48
C TRP A 45 -7.32 -3.21 -0.30
N TYR A 46 -6.01 -2.98 -0.27
CA TYR A 46 -5.16 -3.38 0.85
C TYR A 46 -5.68 -2.80 2.18
N PHE A 47 -5.94 -1.49 2.24
CA PHE A 47 -6.43 -0.88 3.48
C PHE A 47 -7.80 -1.39 3.90
N ARG A 48 -8.72 -1.67 2.97
CA ARG A 48 -10.02 -2.28 3.32
C ARG A 48 -9.85 -3.67 3.91
N LEU A 49 -9.02 -4.51 3.28
CA LEU A 49 -8.74 -5.87 3.77
C LEU A 49 -8.10 -5.84 5.16
N LYS A 50 -7.08 -5.00 5.35
CA LYS A 50 -6.41 -4.84 6.64
C LYS A 50 -7.39 -4.36 7.73
N ASN A 51 -8.21 -3.36 7.43
CA ASN A 51 -9.16 -2.82 8.40
C ASN A 51 -10.27 -3.82 8.74
N GLU A 52 -10.69 -4.66 7.79
CA GLU A 52 -11.67 -5.72 8.07
C GLU A 52 -11.03 -6.83 8.89
N TRP A 53 -9.81 -7.26 8.54
CA TRP A 53 -9.05 -8.24 9.32
C TRP A 53 -8.90 -7.83 10.80
N GLU A 54 -8.51 -6.57 11.05
CA GLU A 54 -8.40 -6.02 12.40
C GLU A 54 -9.74 -6.01 13.13
N ARG A 55 -10.84 -5.69 12.43
CA ARG A 55 -12.20 -5.72 13.00
C ARG A 55 -12.68 -7.12 13.30
N SER A 56 -12.54 -8.08 12.38
CA SER A 56 -12.96 -9.46 12.60
C SER A 56 -12.17 -10.09 13.75
N ALA A 57 -10.86 -9.82 13.82
CA ALA A 57 -10.01 -10.26 14.91
C ALA A 57 -10.43 -9.66 16.26
N ALA A 58 -10.71 -8.35 16.32
CA ALA A 58 -11.17 -7.69 17.54
C ALA A 58 -12.56 -8.17 17.99
N ALA A 59 -13.45 -8.52 17.05
CA ALA A 59 -14.80 -9.00 17.31
C ALA A 59 -14.88 -10.52 17.54
N GLY A 60 -13.78 -11.27 17.35
CA GLY A 60 -13.78 -12.74 17.41
C GLY A 60 -14.63 -13.41 16.33
N LYS A 61 -14.87 -12.72 15.21
CA LYS A 61 -15.69 -13.21 14.10
C LYS A 61 -14.80 -13.76 12.97
N PRO A 62 -15.31 -14.68 12.15
CA PRO A 62 -14.62 -15.07 10.93
C PRO A 62 -14.45 -13.85 10.03
N PHE A 63 -13.31 -13.80 9.34
CA PHE A 63 -13.04 -12.76 8.35
C PHE A 63 -13.94 -12.96 7.13
N GLU A 64 -14.66 -11.89 6.75
CA GLU A 64 -15.43 -11.83 5.50
C GLU A 64 -14.74 -10.86 4.55
N ASN A 65 -14.48 -11.29 3.31
CA ASN A 65 -13.80 -10.45 2.33
C ASN A 65 -14.70 -9.23 1.96
N PRO A 66 -14.29 -7.99 2.27
CA PRO A 66 -15.09 -6.80 1.99
C PRO A 66 -14.98 -6.32 0.53
N LEU A 67 -14.21 -7.02 -0.31
CA LEU A 67 -13.99 -6.66 -1.71
C LEU A 67 -14.91 -7.45 -2.64
N SER A 68 -15.42 -6.76 -3.67
CA SER A 68 -16.09 -7.40 -4.79
C SER A 68 -15.07 -7.98 -5.78
N ASP A 69 -15.44 -9.07 -6.43
CA ASP A 69 -14.62 -9.70 -7.46
C ASP A 69 -14.31 -8.71 -8.60
N ALA A 70 -13.05 -8.70 -9.02
CA ALA A 70 -12.56 -7.81 -10.07
C ALA A 70 -11.54 -8.51 -10.96
N ILE A 71 -11.66 -8.30 -12.27
CA ILE A 71 -10.67 -8.77 -13.25
C ILE A 71 -9.61 -7.68 -13.42
N LEU A 72 -8.36 -8.01 -13.07
CA LEU A 72 -7.23 -7.11 -13.26
C LEU A 72 -6.67 -7.20 -14.67
N ARG A 73 -6.36 -6.04 -15.24
CA ARG A 73 -5.66 -5.92 -16.53
C ARG A 73 -4.45 -5.02 -16.35
N TRP A 74 -3.33 -5.45 -16.90
CA TRP A 74 -2.14 -4.62 -16.97
C TRP A 74 -2.45 -3.34 -17.77
N ARG A 75 -2.04 -2.18 -17.23
CA ARG A 75 -2.05 -0.91 -17.96
C ARG A 75 -0.60 -0.52 -18.22
N THR A 76 -0.22 -0.55 -19.50
CA THR A 76 1.06 -0.05 -20.03
C THR A 76 1.05 1.46 -20.10
#